data_AF-A0A9R1KJ60-F1
#
_entry.id   AF-A0A9R1KJ60-F1
#
_cell.length_a   1.000
_cell.length_b   1.000
_cell.length_c   1.000
_cell.angle_alpha   90.00
_cell.angle_beta   90.00
_cell.angle_gamma   90.00
#
_symmetry.space_group_name_H-M   'P 1'
#
loop_
_entity.id
_entity.type
_entity.pdbx_description
1 polymer ?
#
loop_
_entity_poly.entity_id
_entity_poly.type
_entity_poly.pdbx_seq_one_letter_code
_entity_poly.pdbx_strand_id
1 'polypeptide(L)'
;MSQGFLLAAEQPSQRQEQQELHDIVRQEHHGYTRQQGGGPTLSVYGHKRKITLIPLVFLIYFEVAGGPYGAEKAVLAAGPLFTLLGFLVFPFAWGVPESLITAELAAAFPGNGGFVLWADHAFGPLAGFLLGMWKYLSIVINIAAYTALIADYLGGSGVAPAVAQPGGARTGAVIGMTLLLSFVNYAGVSVVGWGAVALGMVSLAPFVLMTAMAVPKVRPSRWASQVKGDKDWRLFFNTLFWNLNYWDCASTMAGEVERPEQTFPRALALAVVLIASSYLLPLMAATGAIDAPPDAWVNGYLADAAGIIGGPWLKYWTGAGAVISSIGMFEAQMSSGAFQLLGMADLGLLPAVFSRRAARTGTPWVAIAVSTIVTIVVSFLCFDDVVATANFLYSLGTLLEFASFLWLRAKHPAMKRPYRVPLPLPALVAMCAVPSAFLAYVCVVAGWKVFALAGGLTMLGVGWHGVMRVCKANKVLRFNNTVSADPQQDPGDDYHLVPGVRNYRLA
;
A
#
# COMPACT_ATOMS: atom_id res chain seq x y z
N MET A 1 52.62 58.74 21.15
CA MET A 1 52.32 58.17 19.82
C MET A 1 53.05 56.84 19.72
N SER A 2 52.30 55.74 19.73
CA SER A 2 52.82 54.36 19.73
C SER A 2 52.91 53.85 18.29
N GLN A 3 54.05 53.27 17.90
CA GLN A 3 54.22 52.51 16.65
C GLN A 3 54.07 51.02 16.97
N GLY A 4 53.11 50.38 16.30
CA GLY A 4 52.76 48.96 16.46
C GLY A 4 53.56 48.02 15.57
N PHE A 5 53.82 46.84 16.13
CA PHE A 5 54.41 45.64 15.52
C PHE A 5 53.63 45.15 14.28
N LEU A 6 54.37 44.80 13.21
CA LEU A 6 53.89 44.06 12.05
C LEU A 6 53.91 42.55 12.34
N LEU A 7 52.77 41.87 12.17
CA LEU A 7 52.65 40.41 12.08
C LEU A 7 52.20 40.07 10.65
N ALA A 8 53.08 39.42 9.88
CA ALA A 8 52.77 38.85 8.58
C ALA A 8 52.17 37.45 8.80
N ALA A 9 50.91 37.24 8.38
CA ALA A 9 50.29 35.93 8.29
C ALA A 9 50.55 35.36 6.88
N GLU A 10 51.31 34.26 6.79
CA GLU A 10 51.49 33.50 5.54
C GLU A 10 50.18 32.77 5.18
N GLN A 11 49.67 32.99 3.97
CA GLN A 11 48.57 32.21 3.40
C GLN A 11 49.11 30.86 2.88
N PRO A 12 48.46 29.72 3.19
CA PRO A 12 48.90 28.42 2.71
C PRO A 12 48.80 28.32 1.18
N SER A 13 49.79 27.63 0.57
CA SER A 13 49.88 27.50 -0.89
C SER A 13 48.77 26.59 -1.44
N GLN A 14 48.21 26.91 -2.61
CA GLN A 14 47.09 26.18 -3.24
C GLN A 14 47.30 24.65 -3.39
N ARG A 15 48.55 24.16 -3.34
CA ARG A 15 48.82 22.71 -3.32
C ARG A 15 48.44 22.06 -1.98
N GLN A 16 48.56 22.77 -0.86
CA GLN A 16 48.15 22.25 0.45
C GLN A 16 46.63 22.15 0.56
N GLU A 17 45.87 23.14 0.07
CA GLU A 17 44.40 23.05 0.03
C GLU A 17 43.92 21.91 -0.86
N GLN A 18 44.52 21.71 -2.04
CA GLN A 18 44.17 20.58 -2.90
C GLN A 18 44.49 19.23 -2.27
N GLN A 19 45.57 19.15 -1.48
CA GLN A 19 46.00 17.90 -0.85
C GLN A 19 45.15 17.57 0.38
N GLU A 20 44.75 18.57 1.18
CA GLU A 20 43.76 18.41 2.24
C GLU A 20 42.39 18.02 1.68
N LEU A 21 41.94 18.64 0.58
CA LEU A 21 40.69 18.27 -0.07
C LEU A 21 40.74 16.82 -0.60
N HIS A 22 41.89 16.40 -1.14
CA HIS A 22 42.09 15.03 -1.62
C HIS A 22 42.11 13.99 -0.47
N ASP A 23 42.67 14.35 0.69
CA ASP A 23 42.71 13.50 1.88
C ASP A 23 41.35 13.44 2.60
N ILE A 24 40.57 14.54 2.60
CA ILE A 24 39.18 14.58 3.08
C ILE A 24 38.29 13.68 2.22
N VAL A 25 38.38 13.77 0.89
CA VAL A 25 37.62 12.90 -0.03
C VAL A 25 38.02 11.42 0.14
N ARG A 26 39.29 11.14 0.44
CA ARG A 26 39.79 9.78 0.72
C ARG A 26 39.28 9.24 2.06
N GLN A 27 39.20 10.09 3.09
CA GLN A 27 38.61 9.73 4.39
C GLN A 27 37.10 9.51 4.28
N GLU A 28 36.38 10.30 3.48
CA GLU A 28 34.95 10.07 3.20
C GLU A 28 34.73 8.75 2.43
N HIS A 29 35.57 8.45 1.43
CA HIS A 29 35.50 7.16 0.72
C HIS A 29 35.79 5.96 1.64
N HIS A 30 36.73 6.07 2.59
CA HIS A 30 36.98 5.01 3.57
C HIS A 30 35.90 4.90 4.65
N GLY A 31 35.24 6.00 5.03
CA GLY A 31 34.06 5.99 5.90
C GLY A 31 32.85 5.32 5.25
N TYR A 32 32.63 5.54 3.95
CA TYR A 32 31.52 4.96 3.20
C TYR A 32 31.71 3.47 2.91
N THR A 33 32.96 3.05 2.62
CA THR A 33 33.27 1.64 2.29
C THR A 33 33.18 0.72 3.51
N ARG A 34 33.42 1.24 4.73
CA ARG A 34 33.31 0.45 5.98
C ARG A 34 31.87 0.11 6.37
N GLN A 35 30.87 0.87 5.92
CA GLN A 35 29.45 0.56 6.14
C GLN A 35 28.87 -0.48 5.16
N GLN A 36 29.58 -0.85 4.09
CA GLN A 36 29.15 -1.91 3.17
C GLN A 36 29.69 -3.30 3.53
N GLY A 37 30.49 -3.42 4.59
CA GLY A 37 30.93 -4.70 5.13
C GLY A 37 29.89 -5.37 6.01
N GLY A 38 29.00 -6.18 5.43
CA GLY A 38 28.40 -7.37 6.07
C GLY A 38 27.69 -7.22 7.42
N GLY A 39 27.20 -6.03 7.80
CA GLY A 39 26.45 -5.78 9.05
C GLY A 39 24.97 -5.46 8.79
N PRO A 40 24.06 -5.70 9.76
CA PRO A 40 22.64 -5.44 9.59
C PRO A 40 22.38 -3.94 9.36
N THR A 41 21.77 -3.60 8.22
CA THR A 41 21.36 -2.24 7.86
C THR A 41 20.38 -1.70 8.91
N LEU A 42 20.86 -0.78 9.75
CA LEU A 42 20.05 0.01 10.68
C LEU A 42 19.22 1.03 9.88
N SER A 43 17.93 1.15 10.21
CA SER A 43 17.09 2.22 9.68
C SER A 43 17.54 3.58 10.21
N VAL A 44 17.07 4.68 9.61
CA VAL A 44 17.24 6.06 10.11
C VAL A 44 16.73 6.22 11.56
N TYR A 45 15.91 5.27 12.04
CA TYR A 45 15.31 5.24 13.38
C TYR A 45 15.95 4.23 14.35
N GLY A 46 17.11 3.65 14.01
CA GLY A 46 17.87 2.77 14.90
C GLY A 46 17.29 1.36 15.13
N HIS A 47 16.25 0.97 14.38
CA HIS A 47 15.70 -0.38 14.42
C HIS A 47 16.09 -1.21 13.19
N LYS A 48 16.23 -2.53 13.36
CA LYS A 48 16.56 -3.45 12.27
C LYS A 48 15.39 -3.52 11.28
N ARG A 49 15.69 -3.34 9.99
CA ARG A 49 14.74 -3.63 8.90
C ARG A 49 14.43 -5.12 8.89
N LYS A 50 13.17 -5.46 8.59
CA LYS A 50 12.54 -6.71 9.03
C LYS A 50 11.80 -7.46 7.92
N ILE A 51 11.53 -6.81 6.79
CA ILE A 51 10.83 -7.39 5.65
C ILE A 51 11.84 -7.74 4.56
N THR A 52 11.91 -9.02 4.18
CA THR A 52 12.74 -9.53 3.09
C THR A 52 11.91 -9.68 1.81
N LEU A 53 12.54 -10.10 0.70
CA LEU A 53 11.90 -10.17 -0.62
C LEU A 53 10.59 -10.98 -0.66
N ILE A 54 10.61 -12.22 -0.17
CA ILE A 54 9.44 -13.12 -0.26
C ILE A 54 8.26 -12.61 0.58
N PRO A 55 8.44 -12.24 1.87
CA PRO A 55 7.42 -11.52 2.62
C PRO A 55 6.89 -10.28 1.91
N LEU A 56 7.75 -9.46 1.30
CA LEU A 56 7.30 -8.27 0.58
C LEU A 56 6.44 -8.60 -0.64
N VAL A 57 6.77 -9.64 -1.42
CA VAL A 57 5.96 -10.11 -2.55
C VAL A 57 4.55 -10.48 -2.08
N PHE A 58 4.43 -11.24 -0.99
CA PHE A 58 3.14 -11.66 -0.46
C PHE A 58 2.38 -10.53 0.25
N LEU A 59 3.09 -9.55 0.82
CA LEU A 59 2.46 -8.32 1.32
C LEU A 59 1.86 -7.54 0.16
N ILE A 60 2.63 -7.24 -0.90
CA ILE A 60 2.12 -6.57 -2.10
C ILE A 60 0.95 -7.37 -2.71
N TYR A 61 1.07 -8.70 -2.76
CA TYR A 61 -0.03 -9.55 -3.20
C TYR A 61 -1.29 -9.28 -2.39
N PHE A 62 -1.25 -9.29 -1.06
CA PHE A 62 -2.43 -9.06 -0.22
C PHE A 62 -2.89 -7.60 -0.11
N GLU A 63 -2.01 -6.61 -0.36
CA GLU A 63 -2.44 -5.22 -0.55
C GLU A 63 -3.37 -5.11 -1.77
N VAL A 64 -3.05 -5.83 -2.85
CA VAL A 64 -3.76 -5.73 -4.13
C VAL A 64 -4.89 -6.75 -4.28
N ALA A 65 -4.65 -8.00 -3.87
CA ALA A 65 -5.41 -9.17 -4.26
C ALA A 65 -5.52 -10.20 -3.14
N GLY A 66 -6.68 -10.88 -3.06
CA GLY A 66 -6.87 -12.04 -2.20
C GLY A 66 -6.66 -13.38 -2.92
N GLY A 67 -6.58 -13.34 -4.24
CA GLY A 67 -6.79 -14.47 -5.14
C GLY A 67 -7.99 -14.17 -6.04
N PRO A 68 -8.52 -15.14 -6.78
CA PRO A 68 -9.63 -14.90 -7.71
C PRO A 68 -10.96 -14.56 -7.00
N TYR A 69 -11.00 -14.59 -5.67
CA TYR A 69 -12.15 -14.18 -4.87
C TYR A 69 -12.55 -12.73 -5.14
N GLY A 70 -13.84 -12.48 -5.33
CA GLY A 70 -14.36 -11.15 -5.64
C GLY A 70 -14.30 -10.80 -7.13
N ALA A 71 -13.72 -11.65 -7.98
CA ALA A 71 -13.75 -11.49 -9.44
C ALA A 71 -15.06 -12.01 -10.08
N GLU A 72 -15.89 -12.75 -9.35
CA GLU A 72 -17.11 -13.37 -9.88
C GLU A 72 -18.08 -12.33 -10.44
N LYS A 73 -18.21 -11.19 -9.75
CA LYS A 73 -19.07 -10.08 -10.19
C LYS A 73 -18.66 -9.49 -11.55
N ALA A 74 -17.40 -9.63 -11.96
CA ALA A 74 -16.98 -9.22 -13.29
C ALA A 74 -17.55 -10.15 -14.37
N VAL A 75 -17.69 -11.45 -14.08
CA VAL A 75 -18.34 -12.42 -14.98
C VAL A 75 -19.85 -12.16 -15.04
N LEU A 76 -20.48 -11.90 -13.89
CA LEU A 76 -21.89 -11.48 -13.83
C LEU A 76 -22.15 -10.23 -14.69
N ALA A 77 -21.27 -9.24 -14.62
CA ALA A 77 -21.47 -7.93 -15.25
C ALA A 77 -21.30 -7.93 -16.78
N ALA A 78 -20.27 -8.63 -17.29
CA ALA A 78 -19.88 -8.52 -18.71
C ALA A 78 -19.67 -9.87 -19.41
N GLY A 79 -19.68 -10.98 -18.66
CA GLY A 79 -19.52 -12.34 -19.17
C GLY A 79 -18.05 -12.79 -19.26
N PRO A 80 -17.82 -14.10 -19.47
CA PRO A 80 -16.48 -14.69 -19.39
C PRO A 80 -15.44 -14.03 -20.28
N LEU A 81 -15.76 -13.72 -21.55
CA LEU A 81 -14.81 -13.13 -22.48
C LEU A 81 -14.24 -11.82 -21.97
N PHE A 82 -15.12 -10.90 -21.57
CA PHE A 82 -14.71 -9.59 -21.09
C PHE A 82 -13.99 -9.69 -19.76
N THR A 83 -14.41 -10.59 -18.86
CA THR A 83 -13.67 -10.83 -17.61
C THR A 83 -12.26 -11.32 -17.87
N LEU A 84 -12.08 -12.32 -18.74
CA LEU A 84 -10.75 -12.85 -19.09
C LEU A 84 -9.87 -11.79 -19.75
N LEU A 85 -10.42 -11.02 -20.70
CA LEU A 85 -9.70 -9.90 -21.32
C LEU A 85 -9.37 -8.81 -20.30
N GLY A 86 -10.28 -8.52 -19.37
CA GLY A 86 -10.09 -7.57 -18.28
C GLY A 86 -8.92 -7.95 -17.40
N PHE A 87 -8.92 -9.16 -16.85
CA PHE A 87 -7.83 -9.65 -16.00
C PHE A 87 -6.53 -9.96 -16.78
N LEU A 88 -6.59 -10.09 -18.11
CA LEU A 88 -5.41 -10.21 -18.95
C LEU A 88 -4.77 -8.85 -19.26
N VAL A 89 -5.56 -7.84 -19.61
CA VAL A 89 -5.06 -6.54 -20.12
C VAL A 89 -4.88 -5.53 -18.99
N PHE A 90 -5.81 -5.47 -18.04
CA PHE A 90 -5.84 -4.45 -17.01
C PHE A 90 -4.59 -4.45 -16.11
N PRO A 91 -4.03 -5.59 -15.66
CA PRO A 91 -2.78 -5.58 -14.89
C PRO A 91 -1.61 -4.90 -15.61
N PHE A 92 -1.55 -4.97 -16.95
CA PHE A 92 -0.51 -4.30 -17.73
C PHE A 92 -0.82 -2.83 -18.01
N ALA A 93 -2.10 -2.49 -18.22
CA ALA A 93 -2.52 -1.11 -18.47
C ALA A 93 -2.54 -0.24 -17.20
N TRP A 94 -2.75 -0.87 -16.04
CA TRP A 94 -2.88 -0.22 -14.74
C TRP A 94 -1.73 -0.59 -13.79
N GLY A 95 -1.61 -1.88 -13.45
CA GLY A 95 -0.69 -2.36 -12.42
C GLY A 95 0.79 -2.20 -12.77
N VAL A 96 1.18 -2.40 -14.03
CA VAL A 96 2.58 -2.21 -14.46
C VAL A 96 3.02 -0.74 -14.36
N PRO A 97 2.30 0.25 -14.91
CA PRO A 97 2.62 1.66 -14.70
C PRO A 97 2.73 2.05 -13.22
N GLU A 98 1.75 1.65 -12.40
CA GLU A 98 1.73 1.98 -10.98
C GLU A 98 2.90 1.35 -10.24
N SER A 99 3.13 0.05 -10.44
CA SER A 99 4.26 -0.67 -9.82
C SER A 99 5.63 -0.13 -10.25
N LEU A 100 5.81 0.31 -11.50
CA LEU A 100 7.07 0.93 -11.94
C LEU A 100 7.33 2.27 -11.23
N ILE A 101 6.28 3.09 -11.07
CA ILE A 101 6.36 4.37 -10.36
C ILE A 101 6.65 4.15 -8.88
N THR A 102 5.90 3.25 -8.24
CA THR A 102 6.12 2.83 -6.86
C THR A 102 7.55 2.30 -6.66
N ALA A 103 8.06 1.47 -7.57
CA ALA A 103 9.42 0.92 -7.48
C ALA A 103 10.50 2.01 -7.52
N GLU A 104 10.38 3.00 -8.41
CA GLU A 104 11.34 4.11 -8.50
C GLU A 104 11.26 5.04 -7.29
N LEU A 105 10.06 5.39 -6.85
CA LEU A 105 9.89 6.33 -5.73
C LEU A 105 10.14 5.69 -4.36
N ALA A 106 9.78 4.42 -4.15
CA ALA A 106 10.10 3.71 -2.92
C ALA A 106 11.61 3.42 -2.78
N ALA A 107 12.32 3.24 -3.90
CA ALA A 107 13.78 3.18 -3.91
C ALA A 107 14.39 4.56 -3.60
N ALA A 108 13.91 5.63 -4.24
CA ALA A 108 14.44 6.97 -4.04
C ALA A 108 14.14 7.55 -2.64
N PHE A 109 12.99 7.23 -2.05
CA PHE A 109 12.54 7.70 -0.73
C PHE A 109 12.19 6.52 0.18
N PRO A 110 13.19 5.82 0.76
CA PRO A 110 12.98 4.58 1.52
C PRO A 110 12.48 4.82 2.97
N GLY A 111 11.55 5.76 3.15
CA GLY A 111 10.92 6.12 4.43
C GLY A 111 9.55 5.47 4.63
N ASN A 112 9.06 5.48 5.87
CA ASN A 112 7.67 5.09 6.13
C ASN A 112 6.72 6.22 5.71
N GLY A 113 5.53 5.89 5.21
CA GLY A 113 4.56 6.84 4.65
C GLY A 113 4.45 6.83 3.13
N GLY A 114 5.42 6.24 2.42
CA GLY A 114 5.33 5.94 0.99
C GLY A 114 4.92 7.14 0.13
N PHE A 115 3.85 6.99 -0.62
CA PHE A 115 3.23 8.01 -1.46
C PHE A 115 2.99 9.38 -0.82
N VAL A 116 2.84 9.44 0.52
CA VAL A 116 2.69 10.71 1.25
C VAL A 116 3.97 11.53 1.14
N LEU A 117 5.13 10.87 1.28
CA LEU A 117 6.44 11.52 1.21
C LEU A 117 6.67 12.07 -0.19
N TRP A 118 6.26 11.34 -1.21
CA TRP A 118 6.49 11.74 -2.60
C TRP A 118 5.71 13.00 -2.96
N ALA A 119 4.44 13.08 -2.53
CA ALA A 119 3.63 14.28 -2.73
C ALA A 119 4.07 15.46 -1.86
N ASP A 120 4.52 15.21 -0.63
CA ASP A 120 5.12 16.24 0.22
C ASP A 120 6.38 16.82 -0.41
N HIS A 121 7.30 15.97 -0.90
CA HIS A 121 8.50 16.41 -1.59
C HIS A 121 8.23 17.10 -2.94
N ALA A 122 7.13 16.75 -3.63
CA ALA A 122 6.81 17.33 -4.92
C ALA A 122 6.06 18.66 -4.84
N PHE A 123 5.05 18.75 -3.97
CA PHE A 123 4.09 19.85 -3.94
C PHE A 123 3.88 20.45 -2.54
N GLY A 124 4.56 19.92 -1.52
CA GLY A 124 4.55 20.42 -0.15
C GLY A 124 3.48 19.81 0.77
N PRO A 125 3.41 20.28 2.02
CA PRO A 125 2.67 19.64 3.12
C PRO A 125 1.17 19.43 2.87
N LEU A 126 0.51 20.37 2.21
CA LEU A 126 -0.93 20.25 1.92
C LEU A 126 -1.20 19.09 0.96
N ALA A 127 -0.38 18.95 -0.09
CA ALA A 127 -0.54 17.88 -1.07
C ALA A 127 -0.24 16.51 -0.45
N GLY A 128 0.86 16.40 0.32
CA GLY A 128 1.18 15.19 1.09
C GLY A 128 0.05 14.81 2.05
N PHE A 129 -0.50 15.78 2.78
CA PHE A 129 -1.62 15.54 3.69
C PHE A 129 -2.90 15.09 2.97
N LEU A 130 -3.29 15.76 1.88
CA LEU A 130 -4.51 15.40 1.13
C LEU A 130 -4.40 14.01 0.51
N LEU A 131 -3.25 13.72 -0.13
CA LEU A 131 -2.98 12.39 -0.66
C LEU A 131 -3.07 11.34 0.44
N GLY A 132 -2.41 11.60 1.58
CA GLY A 132 -2.47 10.73 2.75
C GLY A 132 -3.89 10.51 3.26
N MET A 133 -4.67 11.57 3.42
CA MET A 133 -6.06 11.46 3.88
C MET A 133 -6.94 10.66 2.91
N TRP A 134 -6.84 10.91 1.60
CA TRP A 134 -7.63 10.18 0.61
C TRP A 134 -7.30 8.68 0.61
N LYS A 135 -6.01 8.31 0.57
CA LYS A 135 -5.60 6.91 0.57
C LYS A 135 -5.86 6.23 1.91
N TYR A 136 -5.66 6.92 3.04
CA TYR A 136 -5.95 6.38 4.37
C TYR A 136 -7.45 6.07 4.53
N LEU A 137 -8.32 7.00 4.13
CA LEU A 137 -9.77 6.78 4.15
C LEU A 137 -10.16 5.60 3.25
N SER A 138 -9.57 5.51 2.05
CA SER A 138 -9.79 4.36 1.17
C SER A 138 -9.39 3.04 1.84
N ILE A 139 -8.21 2.99 2.48
CA ILE A 139 -7.69 1.80 3.17
C ILE A 139 -8.63 1.36 4.30
N VAL A 140 -9.02 2.25 5.21
CA VAL A 140 -9.90 1.87 6.34
C VAL A 140 -11.29 1.44 5.88
N ILE A 141 -11.79 2.03 4.80
CA ILE A 141 -13.03 1.59 4.15
C ILE A 141 -12.88 0.18 3.58
N ASN A 142 -11.75 -0.12 2.96
CA ASN A 142 -11.46 -1.41 2.38
C ASN A 142 -11.28 -2.51 3.44
N ILE A 143 -10.57 -2.21 4.53
CA ILE A 143 -10.40 -3.08 5.69
C ILE A 143 -11.77 -3.47 6.28
N ALA A 144 -12.69 -2.50 6.40
CA ALA A 144 -14.06 -2.76 6.85
C ALA A 144 -14.78 -3.75 5.92
N ALA A 145 -14.62 -3.60 4.60
CA ALA A 145 -15.20 -4.51 3.61
C ALA A 145 -14.68 -5.95 3.76
N TYR A 146 -13.40 -6.17 4.10
CA TYR A 146 -12.85 -7.53 4.28
C TYR A 146 -13.48 -8.27 5.46
N THR A 147 -13.76 -7.59 6.57
CA THR A 147 -14.43 -8.23 7.71
C THR A 147 -15.88 -8.59 7.41
N ALA A 148 -16.56 -7.77 6.59
CA ALA A 148 -17.88 -8.12 6.05
C ALA A 148 -17.82 -9.32 5.09
N LEU A 149 -16.80 -9.38 4.21
CA LEU A 149 -16.59 -10.51 3.31
C LEU A 149 -16.32 -11.81 4.06
N ILE A 150 -15.56 -11.77 5.16
CA ILE A 150 -15.37 -12.96 6.00
C ILE A 150 -16.71 -13.44 6.57
N ALA A 151 -17.56 -12.52 7.05
CA ALA A 151 -18.89 -12.89 7.53
C ALA A 151 -19.76 -13.48 6.41
N ASP A 152 -19.68 -12.95 5.19
CA ASP A 152 -20.40 -13.48 4.02
C ASP A 152 -19.94 -14.89 3.66
N TYR A 153 -18.63 -15.15 3.63
CA TYR A 153 -18.09 -16.48 3.33
C TYR A 153 -18.39 -17.50 4.45
N LEU A 154 -18.31 -17.10 5.72
CA LEU A 154 -18.68 -17.97 6.85
C LEU A 154 -20.17 -18.27 6.90
N GLY A 155 -21.01 -17.29 6.57
CA GLY A 155 -22.45 -17.44 6.47
C GLY A 155 -22.86 -18.32 5.29
N GLY A 156 -22.34 -18.03 4.09
CA GLY A 156 -22.66 -18.73 2.85
C GLY A 156 -22.14 -20.17 2.76
N SER A 157 -21.04 -20.48 3.46
CA SER A 157 -20.54 -21.86 3.56
C SER A 157 -21.36 -22.76 4.49
N GLY A 158 -22.28 -22.18 5.27
CA GLY A 158 -23.07 -22.89 6.28
C GLY A 158 -22.33 -23.17 7.59
N VAL A 159 -21.07 -22.71 7.73
CA VAL A 159 -20.27 -22.89 8.95
C VAL A 159 -20.81 -22.02 10.10
N ALA A 160 -21.19 -20.78 9.79
CA ALA A 160 -21.79 -19.88 10.76
C ALA A 160 -23.02 -19.15 10.15
N PRO A 161 -24.14 -19.85 9.92
CA PRO A 161 -25.32 -19.25 9.26
C PRO A 161 -25.85 -18.01 9.98
N ALA A 162 -25.64 -17.91 11.29
CA ALA A 162 -26.04 -16.78 12.12
C ALA A 162 -25.38 -15.44 11.70
N VAL A 163 -24.23 -15.46 11.00
CA VAL A 163 -23.57 -14.22 10.52
C VAL A 163 -23.93 -13.85 9.09
N ALA A 164 -24.71 -14.70 8.40
CA ALA A 164 -25.12 -14.48 7.01
C ALA A 164 -26.09 -13.30 6.87
N GLN A 165 -26.92 -13.06 7.88
CA GLN A 165 -27.97 -12.04 7.84
C GLN A 165 -27.60 -10.83 8.71
N PRO A 166 -28.08 -9.62 8.35
CA PRO A 166 -27.96 -8.45 9.22
C PRO A 166 -28.56 -8.73 10.60
N GLY A 167 -27.81 -8.46 11.67
CA GLY A 167 -28.24 -8.72 13.03
C GLY A 167 -27.09 -8.73 14.03
N GLY A 168 -27.42 -8.95 15.32
CA GLY A 168 -26.44 -8.90 16.41
C GLY A 168 -25.27 -9.87 16.26
N ALA A 169 -25.51 -11.06 15.71
CA ALA A 169 -24.46 -12.05 15.45
C ALA A 169 -23.45 -11.59 14.39
N ARG A 170 -23.92 -11.04 13.26
CA ARG A 170 -23.06 -10.46 12.21
C ARG A 170 -22.28 -9.26 12.75
N THR A 171 -22.95 -8.36 13.47
CA THR A 171 -22.31 -7.21 14.12
C THR A 171 -21.21 -7.63 15.09
N GLY A 172 -21.50 -8.61 15.96
CA GLY A 172 -20.53 -9.14 16.91
C GLY A 172 -19.35 -9.82 16.21
N ALA A 173 -19.59 -10.55 15.12
CA ALA A 173 -18.53 -11.17 14.32
C ALA A 173 -17.63 -10.13 13.65
N VAL A 174 -18.21 -9.10 12.99
CA VAL A 174 -17.44 -8.03 12.34
C VAL A 174 -16.58 -7.27 13.35
N ILE A 175 -17.14 -6.85 14.49
CA ILE A 175 -16.37 -6.18 15.56
C ILE A 175 -15.29 -7.12 16.10
N GLY A 176 -15.67 -8.35 16.47
CA GLY A 176 -14.76 -9.32 17.08
C GLY A 176 -13.58 -9.67 16.18
N MET A 177 -13.84 -9.87 14.88
CA MET A 177 -12.81 -10.12 13.88
C MET A 177 -11.93 -8.90 13.65
N THR A 178 -12.52 -7.71 13.55
CA THR A 178 -11.73 -6.47 13.41
C THR A 178 -10.77 -6.32 14.60
N LEU A 179 -11.24 -6.51 15.83
CA LEU A 179 -10.39 -6.42 17.03
C LEU A 179 -9.32 -7.52 17.06
N LEU A 180 -9.68 -8.76 16.73
CA LEU A 180 -8.76 -9.90 16.72
C LEU A 180 -7.63 -9.70 15.70
N LEU A 181 -7.98 -9.36 14.47
CA LEU A 181 -7.01 -9.17 13.38
C LEU A 181 -6.16 -7.91 13.62
N SER A 182 -6.78 -6.81 14.06
CA SER A 182 -6.03 -5.63 14.51
C SER A 182 -5.03 -5.96 15.61
N PHE A 183 -5.34 -6.88 16.52
CA PHE A 183 -4.40 -7.32 17.56
C PHE A 183 -3.20 -8.07 16.97
N VAL A 184 -3.38 -8.87 15.92
CA VAL A 184 -2.28 -9.57 15.22
C VAL A 184 -1.28 -8.56 14.63
N ASN A 185 -1.75 -7.42 14.14
CA ASN A 185 -0.87 -6.35 13.65
C ASN A 185 0.09 -5.78 14.73
N TYR A 186 -0.19 -5.95 16.02
CA TYR A 186 0.75 -5.56 17.08
C TYR A 186 1.96 -6.49 17.18
N ALA A 187 1.87 -7.72 16.65
CA ALA A 187 2.92 -8.74 16.74
C ALA A 187 4.21 -8.38 15.99
N GLY A 188 4.15 -7.44 15.05
CA GLY A 188 5.32 -6.96 14.31
C GLY A 188 5.26 -7.22 12.82
N VAL A 189 5.91 -6.33 12.06
CA VAL A 189 5.88 -6.37 10.59
C VAL A 189 6.51 -7.63 9.99
N SER A 190 7.47 -8.28 10.68
CA SER A 190 7.99 -9.59 10.25
C SER A 190 6.97 -10.72 10.40
N VAL A 191 6.15 -10.69 11.46
CA VAL A 191 5.10 -11.70 11.70
C VAL A 191 4.02 -11.53 10.64
N VAL A 192 3.60 -10.29 10.38
CA VAL A 192 2.64 -9.98 9.32
C VAL A 192 3.19 -10.39 7.95
N GLY A 193 4.45 -10.10 7.65
CA GLY A 193 5.09 -10.49 6.38
C GLY A 193 5.19 -12.01 6.16
N TRP A 194 5.65 -12.78 7.14
CA TRP A 194 5.69 -14.25 7.01
C TRP A 194 4.30 -14.90 7.12
N GLY A 195 3.39 -14.27 7.88
CA GLY A 195 1.98 -14.61 7.90
C GLY A 195 1.36 -14.49 6.51
N ALA A 196 1.63 -13.39 5.79
CA ALA A 196 1.21 -13.20 4.41
C ALA A 196 1.73 -14.32 3.49
N VAL A 197 2.97 -14.79 3.65
CA VAL A 197 3.46 -15.94 2.88
C VAL A 197 2.62 -17.20 3.17
N ALA A 198 2.41 -17.53 4.44
CA ALA A 198 1.66 -18.72 4.82
C ALA A 198 0.18 -18.64 4.36
N LEU A 199 -0.47 -17.51 4.60
CA LEU A 199 -1.86 -17.27 4.20
C LEU A 199 -2.02 -17.36 2.68
N GLY A 200 -1.11 -16.74 1.91
CA GLY A 200 -1.16 -16.75 0.45
C GLY A 200 -0.94 -18.14 -0.14
N MET A 201 0.01 -18.91 0.41
CA MET A 201 0.24 -20.30 -0.02
C MET A 201 -1.00 -21.18 0.23
N VAL A 202 -1.63 -21.05 1.40
CA VAL A 202 -2.81 -21.86 1.77
C VAL A 202 -4.05 -21.43 0.99
N SER A 203 -4.25 -20.14 0.74
CA SER A 203 -5.43 -19.64 0.01
C SER A 203 -5.33 -19.89 -1.50
N LEU A 204 -4.13 -19.88 -2.09
CA LEU A 204 -3.92 -20.12 -3.52
C LEU A 204 -3.85 -21.61 -3.89
N ALA A 205 -3.39 -22.48 -2.99
CA ALA A 205 -3.29 -23.92 -3.22
C ALA A 205 -4.57 -24.58 -3.80
N PRO A 206 -5.79 -24.35 -3.27
CA PRO A 206 -6.99 -24.95 -3.85
C PRO A 206 -7.25 -24.50 -5.29
N PHE A 207 -6.88 -23.29 -5.67
CA PHE A 207 -7.04 -22.80 -7.04
C PHE A 207 -6.03 -23.39 -8.02
N VAL A 208 -4.80 -23.63 -7.58
CA VAL A 208 -3.81 -24.36 -8.38
C VAL A 208 -4.35 -25.76 -8.71
N LEU A 209 -4.88 -26.46 -7.71
CA LEU A 209 -5.49 -27.78 -7.87
C LEU A 209 -6.75 -27.73 -8.74
N MET A 210 -7.66 -26.78 -8.48
CA MET A 210 -8.87 -26.58 -9.27
C MET A 210 -8.54 -26.34 -10.75
N THR A 211 -7.55 -25.48 -11.02
CA THR A 211 -7.11 -25.17 -12.39
C THR A 211 -6.56 -26.42 -13.08
N ALA A 212 -5.69 -27.18 -12.42
CA ALA A 212 -5.13 -28.42 -12.96
C ALA A 212 -6.21 -29.46 -13.25
N MET A 213 -7.18 -29.65 -12.33
CA MET A 213 -8.29 -30.58 -12.51
C MET A 213 -9.31 -30.13 -13.56
N ALA A 214 -9.38 -28.83 -13.85
CA ALA A 214 -10.27 -28.27 -14.85
C ALA A 214 -9.77 -28.48 -16.29
N VAL A 215 -8.45 -28.59 -16.52
CA VAL A 215 -7.85 -28.70 -17.86
C VAL A 215 -8.59 -29.65 -18.81
N PRO A 216 -8.89 -30.93 -18.46
CA PRO A 216 -9.60 -31.85 -19.36
C PRO A 216 -11.09 -31.49 -19.58
N LYS A 217 -11.66 -30.62 -18.74
CA LYS A 217 -13.06 -30.20 -18.78
C LYS A 217 -13.26 -28.86 -19.51
N VAL A 218 -12.19 -28.11 -19.75
CA VAL A 218 -12.24 -26.77 -20.37
C VAL A 218 -12.70 -26.88 -21.82
N ARG A 219 -13.73 -26.10 -22.17
CA ARG A 219 -14.22 -25.92 -23.54
C ARG A 219 -14.05 -24.44 -23.92
N PRO A 220 -13.04 -24.06 -24.73
CA PRO A 220 -12.77 -22.66 -25.06
C PRO A 220 -13.95 -21.90 -25.67
N SER A 221 -14.88 -22.59 -26.36
CA SER A 221 -16.10 -21.98 -26.89
C SER A 221 -16.98 -21.35 -25.81
N ARG A 222 -16.91 -21.81 -24.56
CA ARG A 222 -17.65 -21.23 -23.43
C ARG A 222 -17.14 -19.86 -23.00
N TRP A 223 -15.89 -19.53 -23.28
CA TRP A 223 -15.35 -18.20 -23.00
C TRP A 223 -16.04 -17.13 -23.84
N ALA A 224 -16.59 -17.48 -25.00
CA ALA A 224 -17.36 -16.57 -25.86
C ALA A 224 -18.84 -16.42 -25.46
N SER A 225 -19.28 -17.08 -24.37
CA SER A 225 -20.67 -16.99 -23.91
C SER A 225 -21.04 -15.54 -23.56
N GLN A 226 -22.28 -15.17 -23.91
CA GLN A 226 -22.79 -13.80 -23.71
C GLN A 226 -23.67 -13.75 -22.46
N VAL A 227 -23.59 -12.63 -21.74
CA VAL A 227 -24.58 -12.30 -20.70
C VAL A 227 -25.90 -11.95 -21.37
N LYS A 228 -27.02 -12.35 -20.76
CA LYS A 228 -28.36 -11.95 -21.22
C LYS A 228 -28.63 -10.49 -20.81
N GLY A 229 -29.04 -9.66 -21.77
CA GLY A 229 -29.32 -8.23 -21.54
C GLY A 229 -28.10 -7.33 -21.73
N ASP A 230 -28.22 -6.08 -21.26
CA ASP A 230 -27.15 -5.09 -21.35
C ASP A 230 -26.05 -5.36 -20.34
N LYS A 231 -24.79 -5.14 -20.75
CA LYS A 231 -23.62 -5.31 -19.89
C LYS A 231 -23.53 -4.17 -18.88
N ASP A 232 -23.29 -4.51 -17.62
CA ASP A 232 -23.06 -3.51 -16.58
C ASP A 232 -21.58 -3.10 -16.55
N TRP A 233 -21.20 -2.18 -17.43
CA TRP A 233 -19.83 -1.68 -17.51
C TRP A 233 -19.36 -1.02 -16.21
N ARG A 234 -20.27 -0.41 -15.45
CA ARG A 234 -19.94 0.26 -14.20
C ARG A 234 -19.53 -0.75 -13.13
N LEU A 235 -20.31 -1.82 -12.97
CA LEU A 235 -19.95 -2.93 -12.08
C LEU A 235 -18.67 -3.62 -12.54
N PHE A 236 -18.52 -3.86 -13.84
CA PHE A 236 -17.35 -4.53 -14.43
C PHE A 236 -16.04 -3.79 -14.12
N PHE A 237 -15.94 -2.51 -14.47
CA PHE A 237 -14.73 -1.72 -14.23
C PHE A 237 -14.47 -1.46 -12.74
N ASN A 238 -15.52 -1.27 -11.94
CA ASN A 238 -15.35 -1.12 -10.49
C ASN A 238 -14.82 -2.42 -9.85
N THR A 239 -15.31 -3.58 -10.29
CA THR A 239 -14.84 -4.89 -9.83
C THR A 239 -13.39 -5.14 -10.25
N LEU A 240 -13.03 -4.87 -11.50
CA LEU A 240 -11.64 -4.97 -11.97
C LEU A 240 -10.71 -4.06 -11.16
N PHE A 241 -11.11 -2.80 -10.97
CA PHE A 241 -10.31 -1.84 -10.23
C PHE A 241 -10.14 -2.29 -8.78
N TRP A 242 -11.22 -2.65 -8.09
CA TRP A 242 -11.11 -3.11 -6.70
C TRP A 242 -10.20 -4.34 -6.52
N ASN A 243 -10.21 -5.28 -7.47
CA ASN A 243 -9.38 -6.50 -7.42
C ASN A 243 -7.91 -6.29 -7.84
N LEU A 244 -7.56 -5.17 -8.47
CA LEU A 244 -6.25 -4.95 -9.09
C LEU A 244 -5.64 -3.58 -8.74
N ASN A 245 -6.07 -2.98 -7.64
CA ASN A 245 -5.63 -1.66 -7.17
C ASN A 245 -4.75 -1.77 -5.91
N TYR A 246 -4.20 -0.66 -5.38
CA TYR A 246 -3.40 -0.63 -4.13
C TYR A 246 -1.94 -1.13 -4.26
N TRP A 247 -1.35 -1.06 -5.45
CA TRP A 247 0.04 -1.51 -5.70
C TRP A 247 1.11 -0.72 -4.92
N ASP A 248 0.80 0.54 -4.67
CA ASP A 248 1.63 1.53 -3.97
C ASP A 248 1.58 1.39 -2.44
N CYS A 249 0.58 0.72 -1.87
CA CYS A 249 0.36 0.64 -0.43
C CYS A 249 1.55 0.04 0.32
N ALA A 250 2.21 -0.97 -0.26
CA ALA A 250 3.43 -1.54 0.34
C ALA A 250 4.57 -0.52 0.52
N SER A 251 4.57 0.59 -0.25
CA SER A 251 5.56 1.66 -0.10
C SER A 251 5.46 2.40 1.24
N THR A 252 4.31 2.38 1.91
CA THR A 252 4.13 2.99 3.23
C THR A 252 5.05 2.35 4.28
N MET A 253 5.47 1.11 4.04
CA MET A 253 6.39 0.34 4.88
C MET A 253 7.82 0.32 4.34
N ALA A 254 8.18 1.19 3.39
CA ALA A 254 9.49 1.12 2.74
C ALA A 254 10.68 1.25 3.70
N GLY A 255 10.49 1.96 4.83
CA GLY A 255 11.48 2.05 5.90
C GLY A 255 11.76 0.73 6.63
N GLU A 256 10.85 -0.24 6.54
CA GLU A 256 10.93 -1.55 7.19
C GLU A 256 11.50 -2.65 6.28
N VAL A 257 11.70 -2.35 4.99
CA VAL A 257 12.16 -3.30 3.95
C VAL A 257 13.68 -3.35 3.89
N GLU A 258 14.24 -4.56 3.92
CA GLU A 258 15.68 -4.76 3.75
C GLU A 258 16.11 -4.36 2.33
N ARG A 259 17.12 -3.48 2.21
CA ARG A 259 17.66 -2.99 0.92
C ARG A 259 16.54 -2.60 -0.07
N PRO A 260 15.68 -1.60 0.27
CA PRO A 260 14.48 -1.26 -0.49
C PRO A 260 14.79 -0.92 -1.95
N GLU A 261 15.95 -0.26 -2.16
CA GLU A 261 16.63 0.02 -3.44
C GLU A 261 16.58 -1.15 -4.46
N GLN A 262 16.71 -2.39 -3.98
CA GLN A 262 16.77 -3.60 -4.80
C GLN A 262 15.55 -4.50 -4.59
N THR A 263 15.03 -4.53 -3.36
CA THR A 263 13.96 -5.45 -2.97
C THR A 263 12.60 -4.99 -3.51
N PHE A 264 12.28 -3.69 -3.52
CA PHE A 264 11.01 -3.20 -4.05
C PHE A 264 10.81 -3.49 -5.54
N PRO A 265 11.75 -3.12 -6.44
CA PRO A 265 11.56 -3.37 -7.87
C PRO A 265 11.38 -4.85 -8.19
N ARG A 266 12.12 -5.73 -7.50
CA ARG A 266 11.99 -7.19 -7.65
C ARG A 266 10.67 -7.70 -7.09
N ALA A 267 10.27 -7.24 -5.91
CA ALA A 267 9.04 -7.68 -5.26
C ALA A 267 7.81 -7.29 -6.08
N LEU A 268 7.76 -6.05 -6.57
CA LEU A 268 6.69 -5.55 -7.43
C LEU A 268 6.62 -6.32 -8.76
N ALA A 269 7.74 -6.59 -9.41
CA ALA A 269 7.76 -7.38 -10.64
C ALA A 269 7.24 -8.82 -10.43
N LEU A 270 7.63 -9.48 -9.34
CA LEU A 270 7.14 -10.82 -8.99
C LEU A 270 5.65 -10.79 -8.59
N ALA A 271 5.22 -9.75 -7.88
CA ALA A 271 3.81 -9.58 -7.49
C ALA A 271 2.90 -9.38 -8.72
N VAL A 272 3.34 -8.64 -9.75
CA VAL A 272 2.59 -8.51 -11.02
C VAL A 272 2.28 -9.87 -11.63
N VAL A 273 3.28 -10.74 -11.74
CA VAL A 273 3.11 -12.09 -12.30
C VAL A 273 2.21 -12.94 -11.41
N LEU A 274 2.43 -12.89 -10.09
CA LEU A 274 1.64 -13.65 -9.12
C LEU A 274 0.16 -13.25 -9.18
N ILE A 275 -0.15 -11.96 -9.13
CA ILE A 275 -1.52 -11.42 -9.15
C ILE A 275 -2.21 -11.72 -10.49
N ALA A 276 -1.54 -11.47 -11.62
CA ALA A 276 -2.12 -11.75 -12.93
C ALA A 276 -2.45 -13.24 -13.08
N SER A 277 -1.54 -14.13 -12.68
CA SER A 277 -1.76 -15.58 -12.75
C SER A 277 -2.82 -16.07 -11.75
N SER A 278 -2.88 -15.52 -10.54
CA SER A 278 -3.85 -15.91 -9.51
C SER A 278 -5.29 -15.58 -9.88
N TYR A 279 -5.52 -14.53 -10.68
CA TYR A 279 -6.85 -14.23 -11.20
C TYR A 279 -7.13 -14.99 -12.50
N LEU A 280 -6.23 -14.90 -13.48
CA LEU A 280 -6.51 -15.36 -14.84
C LEU A 280 -6.70 -16.88 -14.91
N LEU A 281 -5.81 -17.67 -14.27
CA LEU A 281 -5.85 -19.13 -14.38
C LEU A 281 -7.12 -19.74 -13.77
N PRO A 282 -7.54 -19.36 -12.54
CA PRO A 282 -8.76 -19.92 -11.96
C PRO A 282 -10.03 -19.46 -12.68
N LEU A 283 -10.06 -18.22 -13.18
CA LEU A 283 -11.18 -17.72 -13.98
C LEU A 283 -11.30 -18.48 -15.32
N MET A 284 -10.19 -18.72 -16.01
CA MET A 284 -10.17 -19.54 -17.24
C MET A 284 -10.66 -20.96 -16.97
N ALA A 285 -10.21 -21.56 -15.86
CA ALA A 285 -10.62 -22.89 -15.43
C ALA A 285 -12.12 -22.95 -15.14
N ALA A 286 -12.64 -22.06 -14.28
CA ALA A 286 -14.04 -22.07 -13.87
C ALA A 286 -14.99 -21.77 -15.04
N THR A 287 -14.75 -20.68 -15.78
CA THR A 287 -15.59 -20.28 -16.92
C THR A 287 -15.48 -21.21 -18.13
N GLY A 288 -14.33 -21.89 -18.29
CA GLY A 288 -14.12 -22.85 -19.37
C GLY A 288 -14.69 -24.24 -19.05
N ALA A 289 -14.62 -24.68 -17.79
CA ALA A 289 -15.07 -26.02 -17.39
C ALA A 289 -16.57 -26.09 -17.09
N ILE A 290 -17.20 -24.98 -16.70
CA ILE A 290 -18.58 -24.94 -16.22
C ILE A 290 -19.44 -24.06 -17.13
N ASP A 291 -20.63 -24.55 -17.46
CA ASP A 291 -21.65 -23.79 -18.19
C ASP A 291 -22.69 -23.26 -17.19
N ALA A 292 -22.31 -22.19 -16.49
CA ALA A 292 -23.11 -21.59 -15.43
C ALA A 292 -23.87 -20.38 -15.96
N PRO A 293 -25.13 -20.17 -15.55
CA PRO A 293 -25.86 -18.97 -15.94
C PRO A 293 -25.23 -17.74 -15.26
N PRO A 294 -25.30 -16.53 -15.87
CA PRO A 294 -24.60 -15.34 -15.36
C PRO A 294 -24.94 -14.99 -13.90
N ASP A 295 -26.18 -15.19 -13.49
CA ASP A 295 -26.70 -14.94 -12.13
C ASP A 295 -26.09 -15.82 -11.05
N ALA A 296 -25.46 -16.95 -11.42
CA ALA A 296 -24.72 -17.78 -10.48
C ALA A 296 -23.41 -17.13 -10.02
N TRP A 297 -22.83 -16.19 -10.78
CA TRP A 297 -21.52 -15.57 -10.53
C TRP A 297 -21.57 -14.47 -9.44
N VAL A 298 -22.05 -14.86 -8.27
CA VAL A 298 -22.07 -14.04 -7.05
C VAL A 298 -20.84 -14.34 -6.18
N ASN A 299 -20.64 -13.55 -5.11
CA ASN A 299 -19.56 -13.77 -4.16
C ASN A 299 -19.60 -15.21 -3.61
N GLY A 300 -18.47 -15.93 -3.70
CA GLY A 300 -18.35 -17.29 -3.21
C GLY A 300 -18.63 -18.37 -4.25
N TYR A 301 -19.13 -18.00 -5.44
CA TYR A 301 -19.40 -18.96 -6.51
C TYR A 301 -18.16 -19.74 -6.96
N LEU A 302 -16.95 -19.17 -6.84
CA LEU A 302 -15.73 -19.91 -7.13
C LEU A 302 -15.53 -21.14 -6.23
N ALA A 303 -16.06 -21.15 -5.01
CA ALA A 303 -16.06 -22.34 -4.16
C ALA A 303 -17.02 -23.42 -4.70
N ASP A 304 -18.20 -23.02 -5.19
CA ASP A 304 -19.14 -23.93 -5.86
C ASP A 304 -18.56 -24.48 -7.16
N ALA A 305 -17.91 -23.63 -7.95
CA ALA A 305 -17.19 -24.03 -9.16
C ALA A 305 -16.10 -25.06 -8.84
N ALA A 306 -15.34 -24.85 -7.77
CA ALA A 306 -14.35 -25.82 -7.31
C ALA A 306 -15.00 -27.15 -6.89
N GLY A 307 -16.18 -27.11 -6.29
CA GLY A 307 -16.99 -28.29 -5.98
C GLY A 307 -17.44 -29.07 -7.21
N ILE A 308 -17.89 -28.38 -8.26
CA ILE A 308 -18.30 -28.97 -9.53
C ILE A 308 -17.09 -29.60 -10.26
N ILE A 309 -15.92 -28.96 -10.18
CA ILE A 309 -14.70 -29.40 -10.86
C ILE A 309 -14.03 -30.57 -10.12
N GLY A 310 -13.85 -30.47 -8.80
CA GLY A 310 -13.01 -31.38 -8.02
C GLY A 310 -13.72 -32.15 -6.90
N GLY A 311 -14.99 -31.84 -6.61
CA GLY A 311 -15.79 -32.48 -5.57
C GLY A 311 -15.90 -31.68 -4.27
N PRO A 312 -16.69 -32.14 -3.29
CA PRO A 312 -17.05 -31.37 -2.09
C PRO A 312 -15.86 -30.92 -1.24
N TRP A 313 -14.80 -31.72 -1.12
CA TRP A 313 -13.59 -31.37 -0.37
C TRP A 313 -12.93 -30.10 -0.91
N LEU A 314 -12.90 -29.94 -2.25
CA LEU A 314 -12.30 -28.78 -2.90
C LEU A 314 -13.20 -27.55 -2.73
N LYS A 315 -14.53 -27.72 -2.73
CA LYS A 315 -15.47 -26.63 -2.38
C LYS A 315 -15.18 -26.07 -0.98
N TYR A 316 -15.12 -26.93 0.04
CA TYR A 316 -14.89 -26.48 1.41
C TYR A 316 -13.49 -25.87 1.59
N TRP A 317 -12.46 -26.44 0.95
CA TRP A 317 -11.12 -25.85 0.99
C TRP A 317 -11.08 -24.49 0.29
N THR A 318 -11.67 -24.34 -0.89
CA THR A 318 -11.77 -23.04 -1.57
C THR A 318 -12.57 -22.03 -0.76
N GLY A 319 -13.65 -22.45 -0.08
CA GLY A 319 -14.41 -21.59 0.83
C GLY A 319 -13.59 -21.13 2.04
N ALA A 320 -12.84 -22.03 2.69
CA ALA A 320 -11.90 -21.68 3.75
C ALA A 320 -10.79 -20.75 3.26
N GLY A 321 -10.28 -20.99 2.04
CA GLY A 321 -9.30 -20.14 1.37
C GLY A 321 -9.80 -18.71 1.19
N ALA A 322 -11.10 -18.49 0.98
CA ALA A 322 -11.70 -17.16 0.85
C ALA A 322 -11.58 -16.37 2.15
N VAL A 323 -11.87 -17.02 3.28
CA VAL A 323 -11.73 -16.43 4.62
C VAL A 323 -10.26 -16.14 4.93
N ILE A 324 -9.37 -17.10 4.67
CA ILE A 324 -7.91 -16.96 4.87
C ILE A 324 -7.35 -15.83 4.03
N SER A 325 -7.80 -15.71 2.78
CA SER A 325 -7.47 -14.62 1.87
C SER A 325 -7.89 -13.27 2.43
N SER A 326 -9.14 -13.13 2.86
CA SER A 326 -9.64 -11.87 3.43
C SER A 326 -8.91 -11.49 4.72
N ILE A 327 -8.46 -12.47 5.52
CA ILE A 327 -7.56 -12.22 6.67
C ILE A 327 -6.22 -11.65 6.19
N GLY A 328 -5.61 -12.24 5.15
CA GLY A 328 -4.35 -11.74 4.58
C GLY A 328 -4.46 -10.30 4.07
N MET A 329 -5.54 -9.99 3.35
CA MET A 329 -5.81 -8.63 2.86
C MET A 329 -6.00 -7.63 3.99
N PHE A 330 -6.73 -8.03 5.05
CA PHE A 330 -6.89 -7.21 6.25
C PHE A 330 -5.53 -6.92 6.91
N GLU A 331 -4.72 -7.95 7.14
CA GLU A 331 -3.43 -7.81 7.83
C GLU A 331 -2.46 -6.90 7.07
N ALA A 332 -2.37 -7.06 5.73
CA ALA A 332 -1.54 -6.21 4.88
C ALA A 332 -2.00 -4.75 4.95
N GLN A 333 -3.27 -4.47 4.64
CA GLN A 333 -3.75 -3.09 4.58
C GLN A 333 -3.82 -2.40 5.95
N MET A 334 -4.10 -3.12 7.04
CA MET A 334 -3.99 -2.56 8.39
C MET A 334 -2.55 -2.17 8.70
N SER A 335 -1.57 -2.98 8.30
CA SER A 335 -0.15 -2.63 8.43
C SER A 335 0.18 -1.38 7.60
N SER A 336 -0.18 -1.36 6.31
CA SER A 336 0.06 -0.21 5.43
C SER A 336 -0.56 1.08 5.98
N GLY A 337 -1.84 1.04 6.38
CA GLY A 337 -2.53 2.20 6.97
C GLY A 337 -1.87 2.69 8.26
N ALA A 338 -1.39 1.78 9.10
CA ALA A 338 -0.70 2.16 10.34
C ALA A 338 0.67 2.80 10.07
N PHE A 339 1.46 2.25 9.14
CA PHE A 339 2.74 2.82 8.73
C PHE A 339 2.59 4.12 7.93
N GLN A 340 1.48 4.28 7.23
CA GLN A 340 1.11 5.53 6.57
C GLN A 340 0.91 6.66 7.59
N LEU A 341 0.09 6.45 8.62
CA LEU A 341 -0.14 7.45 9.68
C LEU A 341 1.14 7.78 10.44
N LEU A 342 1.97 6.77 10.71
CA LEU A 342 3.30 6.94 11.27
C LEU A 342 4.16 7.86 10.39
N GLY A 343 4.23 7.61 9.09
CA GLY A 343 4.97 8.45 8.14
C GLY A 343 4.44 9.89 8.07
N MET A 344 3.12 10.08 8.10
CA MET A 344 2.50 11.40 8.19
C MET A 344 2.87 12.11 9.50
N ALA A 345 2.97 11.40 10.61
CA ALA A 345 3.41 11.95 11.89
C ALA A 345 4.90 12.29 11.90
N ASP A 346 5.73 11.47 11.25
CA ASP A 346 7.16 11.70 11.06
C ASP A 346 7.41 12.97 10.24
N LEU A 347 6.62 13.21 9.19
CA LEU A 347 6.61 14.46 8.40
C LEU A 347 6.02 15.67 9.17
N GLY A 348 5.52 15.47 10.38
CA GLY A 348 4.88 16.52 11.18
C GLY A 348 3.57 17.04 10.58
N LEU A 349 2.90 16.21 9.77
CA LEU A 349 1.54 16.42 9.24
C LEU A 349 0.46 15.98 10.25
N LEU A 350 0.79 14.99 11.08
CA LEU A 350 -0.02 14.52 12.21
C LEU A 350 0.72 14.71 13.54
N PRO A 351 0.01 14.72 14.68
CA PRO A 351 0.64 14.83 15.99
C PRO A 351 1.63 13.67 16.24
N ALA A 352 2.72 13.94 16.97
CA ALA A 352 3.79 12.99 17.29
C ALA A 352 3.33 11.77 18.10
N VAL A 353 2.07 11.74 18.58
CA VAL A 353 1.50 10.56 19.21
C VAL A 353 1.38 9.38 18.22
N PHE A 354 1.15 9.67 16.93
CA PHE A 354 1.05 8.66 15.88
C PHE A 354 2.41 8.04 15.52
N SER A 355 3.53 8.72 15.85
CA SER A 355 4.88 8.17 15.64
C SER A 355 5.34 7.25 16.77
N ARG A 356 4.49 6.99 17.78
CA ARG A 356 4.83 6.11 18.91
C ARG A 356 4.87 4.65 18.47
N ARG A 357 6.04 4.04 18.67
CA ARG A 357 6.28 2.62 18.39
C ARG A 357 6.22 1.77 19.66
N ALA A 358 5.73 0.54 19.55
CA ALA A 358 5.74 -0.45 20.62
C ALA A 358 7.17 -0.92 20.89
N ALA A 359 7.59 -0.94 22.16
CA ALA A 359 8.98 -1.21 22.54
C ALA A 359 9.51 -2.59 22.09
N ARG A 360 8.65 -3.62 22.09
CA ARG A 360 9.06 -5.00 21.72
C ARG A 360 9.04 -5.24 20.21
N THR A 361 7.99 -4.79 19.54
CA THR A 361 7.72 -5.18 18.14
C THR A 361 8.12 -4.11 17.14
N GLY A 362 8.20 -2.84 17.56
CA GLY A 362 8.52 -1.68 16.73
C GLY A 362 7.33 -1.14 15.92
N THR A 363 6.13 -1.64 16.17
CA THR A 363 4.90 -1.28 15.43
C THR A 363 4.30 0.03 15.91
N PRO A 364 3.70 0.85 15.02
CA PRO A 364 3.05 2.10 15.38
C PRO A 364 1.69 1.86 16.06
N TRP A 365 1.72 1.50 17.35
CA TRP A 365 0.56 1.00 18.08
C TRP A 365 -0.60 1.99 18.16
N VAL A 366 -0.31 3.30 18.21
CA VAL A 366 -1.36 4.34 18.21
C VAL A 366 -2.07 4.38 16.86
N ALA A 367 -1.31 4.26 15.77
CA ALA A 367 -1.86 4.24 14.42
C ALA A 367 -2.74 3.00 14.21
N ILE A 368 -2.32 1.83 14.72
CA ILE A 368 -3.14 0.60 14.67
C ILE A 368 -4.44 0.80 15.46
N ALA A 369 -4.36 1.31 16.70
CA ALA A 369 -5.54 1.54 17.53
C ALA A 369 -6.54 2.51 16.87
N VAL A 370 -6.06 3.62 16.32
CA VAL A 370 -6.90 4.60 15.62
C VAL A 370 -7.49 3.99 14.35
N SER A 371 -6.69 3.29 13.54
CA SER A 371 -7.18 2.60 12.33
C SER A 371 -8.25 1.57 12.66
N THR A 372 -8.10 0.85 13.77
CA THR A 372 -9.08 -0.13 14.28
C THR A 372 -10.40 0.54 14.65
N ILE A 373 -10.35 1.65 15.40
CA ILE A 373 -11.55 2.40 15.80
C ILE A 373 -12.25 2.95 14.56
N VAL A 374 -11.50 3.56 13.64
CA VAL A 374 -12.07 4.13 12.41
C VAL A 374 -12.69 3.03 11.54
N THR A 375 -12.02 1.88 11.40
CA THR A 375 -12.55 0.72 10.68
C THR A 375 -13.88 0.26 11.28
N ILE A 376 -13.95 0.09 12.61
CA ILE A 376 -15.20 -0.31 13.29
C ILE A 376 -16.31 0.70 13.03
N VAL A 377 -16.03 2.00 13.14
CA VAL A 377 -17.03 3.05 12.88
C VAL A 377 -17.50 2.98 11.42
N VAL A 378 -16.58 2.82 10.48
CA VAL A 378 -16.88 2.74 9.05
C VAL A 378 -17.70 1.48 8.72
N SER A 379 -17.45 0.35 9.39
CA SER A 379 -18.23 -0.90 9.22
C SER A 379 -19.72 -0.74 9.55
N PHE A 380 -20.11 0.29 10.32
CA PHE A 380 -21.51 0.58 10.66
C PHE A 380 -22.15 1.66 9.80
N LEU A 381 -21.37 2.31 8.95
CA LEU A 381 -21.94 3.26 8.01
C LEU A 381 -22.59 2.45 6.87
N CYS A 382 -23.91 2.57 6.76
CA CYS A 382 -24.67 1.91 5.70
C CYS A 382 -24.30 2.54 4.36
N PHE A 383 -23.53 1.83 3.53
CA PHE A 383 -23.36 2.24 2.14
C PHE A 383 -23.38 1.02 1.22
N ASP A 384 -24.36 0.97 0.31
CA ASP A 384 -24.22 0.14 -0.89
C ASP A 384 -23.04 0.62 -1.78
N ASP A 385 -22.54 1.84 -1.51
CA ASP A 385 -21.50 2.56 -2.23
C ASP A 385 -20.10 2.55 -1.55
N VAL A 386 -19.85 1.70 -0.52
CA VAL A 386 -18.55 1.63 0.22
C VAL A 386 -17.36 1.49 -0.73
N VAL A 387 -17.37 0.47 -1.58
CA VAL A 387 -16.27 0.15 -2.49
C VAL A 387 -16.09 1.23 -3.55
N ALA A 388 -17.20 1.78 -4.06
CA ALA A 388 -17.14 2.87 -5.03
C ALA A 388 -16.52 4.15 -4.43
N THR A 389 -16.81 4.44 -3.16
CA THR A 389 -16.23 5.58 -2.44
C THR A 389 -14.74 5.38 -2.16
N ALA A 390 -14.33 4.20 -1.72
CA ALA A 390 -12.92 3.86 -1.56
C ALA A 390 -12.16 4.05 -2.88
N ASN A 391 -12.66 3.43 -3.96
CA ASN A 391 -12.08 3.56 -5.29
C ASN A 391 -11.99 5.02 -5.76
N PHE A 392 -13.02 5.84 -5.50
CA PHE A 392 -12.99 7.26 -5.83
C PHE A 392 -11.88 8.02 -5.07
N LEU A 393 -11.81 7.84 -3.75
CA LEU A 393 -10.80 8.51 -2.92
C LEU A 393 -9.38 8.06 -3.32
N TYR A 394 -9.18 6.76 -3.51
CA TYR A 394 -7.92 6.23 -3.99
C TYR A 394 -7.54 6.82 -5.36
N SER A 395 -8.51 6.96 -6.28
CA SER A 395 -8.29 7.57 -7.59
C SER A 395 -7.74 9.00 -7.49
N LEU A 396 -8.29 9.82 -6.58
CA LEU A 396 -7.76 11.17 -6.32
C LEU A 396 -6.31 11.12 -5.82
N GLY A 397 -6.04 10.21 -4.89
CA GLY A 397 -4.69 9.99 -4.34
C GLY A 397 -3.69 9.58 -5.41
N THR A 398 -4.02 8.61 -6.26
CA THR A 398 -3.10 8.10 -7.29
C THR A 398 -2.91 9.10 -8.44
N LEU A 399 -3.91 9.92 -8.78
CA LEU A 399 -3.71 11.04 -9.72
C LEU A 399 -2.66 12.03 -9.19
N LEU A 400 -2.72 12.38 -7.91
CA LEU A 400 -1.73 13.25 -7.28
C LEU A 400 -0.36 12.57 -7.14
N GLU A 401 -0.32 11.26 -6.92
CA GLU A 401 0.91 10.47 -6.93
C GLU A 401 1.60 10.49 -8.30
N PHE A 402 0.86 10.23 -9.38
CA PHE A 402 1.41 10.28 -10.75
C PHE A 402 1.90 11.69 -11.10
N ALA A 403 1.16 12.72 -10.69
CA ALA A 403 1.61 14.10 -10.84
C ALA A 403 2.92 14.34 -10.07
N SER A 404 3.04 13.81 -8.85
CA SER A 404 4.24 13.94 -8.01
C SER A 404 5.44 13.24 -8.65
N PHE A 405 5.26 12.02 -9.17
CA PHE A 405 6.28 11.29 -9.91
C PHE A 405 6.81 12.09 -11.11
N LEU A 406 5.91 12.54 -11.99
CA LEU A 406 6.28 13.28 -13.20
C LEU A 406 6.95 14.61 -12.86
N TRP A 407 6.46 15.30 -11.82
CA TRP A 407 7.05 16.54 -11.34
C TRP A 407 8.48 16.32 -10.83
N LEU A 408 8.70 15.29 -10.00
CA LEU A 408 10.02 14.95 -9.47
C LEU A 408 11.00 14.53 -10.57
N ARG A 409 10.52 13.85 -11.62
CA ARG A 409 11.34 13.52 -12.81
C ARG A 409 11.76 14.77 -13.59
N ALA A 410 10.89 15.76 -13.69
CA ALA A 410 11.13 16.98 -14.46
C ALA A 410 11.98 18.00 -13.69
N LYS A 411 11.68 18.23 -12.41
CA LYS A 411 12.30 19.28 -11.58
C LYS A 411 13.58 18.82 -10.88
N HIS A 412 13.70 17.54 -10.55
CA HIS A 412 14.87 16.99 -9.85
C HIS A 412 15.53 15.84 -10.64
N PRO A 413 16.04 16.09 -11.86
CA PRO A 413 16.61 15.04 -12.72
C PRO A 413 17.92 14.44 -12.17
N ALA A 414 18.66 15.20 -11.35
CA ALA A 414 19.92 14.80 -10.71
C ALA A 414 19.74 14.05 -9.38
N MET A 415 18.50 13.92 -8.89
CA MET A 415 18.20 13.15 -7.68
C MET A 415 18.66 11.69 -7.83
N LYS A 416 19.33 11.15 -6.80
CA LYS A 416 19.75 9.75 -6.76
C LYS A 416 18.51 8.84 -6.85
N ARG A 417 18.49 7.99 -7.87
CA ARG A 417 17.41 7.02 -8.15
C ARG A 417 18.01 5.63 -8.33
N PRO A 418 18.19 4.86 -7.24
CA PRO A 418 18.91 3.59 -7.31
C PRO A 418 18.22 2.54 -8.19
N TYR A 419 16.89 2.59 -8.24
CA TYR A 419 16.11 2.07 -9.35
C TYR A 419 15.50 3.23 -10.13
N ARG A 420 15.59 3.19 -11.45
CA ARG A 420 15.10 4.22 -12.36
C ARG A 420 14.35 3.55 -13.51
N VAL A 421 13.08 3.92 -13.73
CA VAL A 421 12.29 3.48 -14.87
C VAL A 421 13.01 3.94 -16.15
N PRO A 422 13.36 3.01 -17.06
CA PRO A 422 14.20 3.28 -18.23
C PRO A 422 13.42 3.92 -19.38
N LEU A 423 12.59 4.92 -19.08
CA LEU A 423 11.79 5.66 -20.03
C LEU A 423 12.10 7.16 -19.97
N PRO A 424 12.20 7.85 -21.12
CA PRO A 424 12.33 9.31 -21.16
C PRO A 424 11.02 9.96 -20.67
N LEU A 425 11.10 11.23 -20.27
CA LEU A 425 9.95 11.95 -19.67
C LEU A 425 8.68 11.91 -20.54
N PRO A 426 8.71 12.13 -21.87
CA PRO A 426 7.50 12.03 -22.70
C PRO A 426 6.85 10.64 -22.68
N ALA A 427 7.66 9.58 -22.66
CA ALA A 427 7.16 8.20 -22.56
C ALA A 427 6.57 7.91 -21.18
N LEU A 428 7.14 8.48 -20.11
CA LEU A 428 6.56 8.40 -18.77
C LEU A 428 5.23 9.13 -18.68
N VAL A 429 5.10 10.31 -19.30
CA VAL A 429 3.82 11.04 -19.37
C VAL A 429 2.77 10.19 -20.09
N ALA A 430 3.12 9.56 -21.22
CA ALA A 430 2.22 8.65 -21.93
C ALA A 430 1.84 7.42 -21.09
N MET A 431 2.81 6.83 -20.37
CA MET A 431 2.60 5.70 -19.46
C MET A 431 1.64 6.05 -18.32
N CYS A 432 1.76 7.25 -17.73
CA CYS A 432 0.85 7.72 -16.68
C CYS A 432 -0.52 8.16 -17.22
N ALA A 433 -0.61 8.61 -18.48
CA ALA A 433 -1.84 9.14 -19.06
C ALA A 433 -2.94 8.07 -19.17
N VAL A 434 -2.59 6.84 -19.54
CA VAL A 434 -3.52 5.70 -19.64
C VAL A 434 -4.22 5.39 -18.31
N PRO A 435 -3.50 5.08 -17.21
CA PRO A 435 -4.12 4.86 -15.92
C PRO A 435 -4.79 6.13 -15.38
N SER A 436 -4.24 7.32 -15.60
CA SER A 436 -4.89 8.59 -15.19
C SER A 436 -6.26 8.79 -15.86
N ALA A 437 -6.37 8.49 -17.15
CA ALA A 437 -7.64 8.57 -17.87
C ALA A 437 -8.67 7.57 -17.32
N PHE A 438 -8.22 6.36 -16.96
CA PHE A 438 -9.07 5.38 -16.30
C PHE A 438 -9.54 5.85 -14.90
N LEU A 439 -8.65 6.41 -14.07
CA LEU A 439 -9.02 6.99 -12.77
C LEU A 439 -10.04 8.13 -12.92
N ALA A 440 -9.81 9.02 -13.88
CA ALA A 440 -10.76 10.09 -14.19
C ALA A 440 -12.12 9.52 -14.62
N TYR A 441 -12.14 8.47 -15.44
CA TYR A 441 -13.36 7.75 -15.80
C TYR A 441 -14.07 7.19 -14.56
N VAL A 442 -13.35 6.49 -13.66
CA VAL A 442 -13.91 5.95 -12.40
C VAL A 442 -14.54 7.06 -11.57
N CYS A 443 -13.90 8.22 -11.48
CA CYS A 443 -14.47 9.38 -10.79
C CYS A 443 -15.73 9.93 -11.47
N VAL A 444 -15.74 10.04 -12.81
CA VAL A 444 -16.88 10.61 -13.56
C VAL A 444 -18.10 9.71 -13.54
N VAL A 445 -17.91 8.38 -13.61
CA VAL A 445 -19.02 7.42 -13.58
C VAL A 445 -19.50 7.08 -12.17
N ALA A 446 -18.85 7.64 -11.14
CA ALA A 446 -19.30 7.50 -9.78
C ALA A 446 -20.68 8.15 -9.62
N GLY A 447 -21.59 7.47 -8.92
CA GLY A 447 -22.91 8.01 -8.65
C GLY A 447 -22.83 9.29 -7.81
N TRP A 448 -23.83 10.17 -7.92
CA TRP A 448 -23.90 11.43 -7.17
C TRP A 448 -23.64 11.27 -5.67
N LYS A 449 -24.13 10.19 -5.04
CA LYS A 449 -23.89 9.90 -3.62
C LYS A 449 -22.40 9.73 -3.30
N VAL A 450 -21.68 8.98 -4.15
CA VAL A 450 -20.23 8.78 -4.03
C VAL A 450 -19.49 10.10 -4.19
N PHE A 451 -19.87 10.90 -5.19
CA PHE A 451 -19.28 12.22 -5.41
C PHE A 451 -19.48 13.15 -4.21
N ALA A 452 -20.70 13.23 -3.68
CA ALA A 452 -21.03 14.06 -2.51
C ALA A 452 -20.26 13.60 -1.26
N LEU A 453 -20.17 12.28 -1.03
CA LEU A 453 -19.44 11.72 0.10
C LEU A 453 -17.94 11.98 -0.02
N ALA A 454 -17.33 11.72 -1.17
CA ALA A 454 -15.91 11.97 -1.41
C ALA A 454 -15.57 13.47 -1.32
N GLY A 455 -16.44 14.34 -1.84
CA GLY A 455 -16.33 15.80 -1.70
C GLY A 455 -16.40 16.22 -0.23
N GLY A 456 -17.36 15.70 0.53
CA GLY A 456 -17.48 15.93 1.97
C GLY A 456 -16.25 15.51 2.76
N LEU A 457 -15.74 14.30 2.51
CA LEU A 457 -14.52 13.78 3.13
C LEU A 457 -13.28 14.59 2.74
N THR A 458 -13.22 15.10 1.51
CA THR A 458 -12.14 15.97 1.05
C THR A 458 -12.18 17.33 1.76
N MET A 459 -13.36 17.95 1.88
CA MET A 459 -13.54 19.19 2.63
C MET A 459 -13.17 19.01 4.11
N LEU A 460 -13.57 17.89 4.71
CA LEU A 460 -13.16 17.51 6.07
C LEU A 460 -11.63 17.38 6.16
N GLY A 461 -10.98 16.75 5.18
CA GLY A 461 -9.52 16.65 5.10
C GLY A 461 -8.85 18.03 5.06
N VAL A 462 -9.29 18.93 4.18
CA VAL A 462 -8.76 20.31 4.10
C VAL A 462 -8.95 21.05 5.43
N GLY A 463 -10.14 20.95 6.03
CA GLY A 463 -10.43 21.55 7.34
C GLY A 463 -9.53 20.97 8.44
N TRP A 464 -9.35 19.65 8.47
CA TRP A 464 -8.51 18.95 9.44
C TRP A 464 -7.04 19.36 9.31
N HIS A 465 -6.52 19.52 8.09
CA HIS A 465 -5.17 20.06 7.85
C HIS A 465 -5.03 21.47 8.44
N GLY A 466 -6.02 22.34 8.23
CA GLY A 466 -6.07 23.68 8.83
C GLY A 466 -6.01 23.63 10.36
N VAL A 467 -6.82 22.77 10.98
CA VAL A 467 -6.80 22.54 12.43
C VAL A 467 -5.43 22.05 12.91
N MET A 468 -4.81 21.09 12.23
CA MET A 468 -3.47 20.59 12.59
C MET A 468 -2.42 21.71 12.51
N ARG A 469 -2.48 22.58 11.50
CA ARG A 469 -1.58 23.74 11.40
C ARG A 469 -1.77 24.72 12.55
N VAL A 470 -3.01 25.02 12.93
CA VAL A 470 -3.32 25.88 14.08
C VAL A 470 -2.83 25.25 15.39
N CYS A 471 -3.08 23.96 15.59
CA CYS A 471 -2.58 23.22 16.76
C CYS A 471 -1.05 23.24 16.84
N LYS A 472 -0.36 23.10 15.70
CA LYS A 472 1.11 23.16 15.60
C LYS A 472 1.63 24.56 15.91
N ALA A 473 1.01 25.61 15.37
CA ALA A 473 1.39 27.00 15.60
C ALA A 473 1.20 27.42 17.07
N ASN A 474 0.08 27.01 17.68
CA ASN A 474 -0.24 27.33 19.07
C ASN A 474 0.39 26.36 20.10
N LYS A 475 1.23 25.41 19.65
CA LYS A 475 1.86 24.38 20.50
C LYS A 475 0.88 23.58 21.36
N VAL A 476 -0.36 23.44 20.90
CA VAL A 476 -1.43 22.68 21.61
C VAL A 476 -1.14 21.19 21.55
N LEU A 477 -0.60 20.72 20.42
CA LEU A 477 -0.17 19.34 20.21
C LEU A 477 1.32 19.33 19.84
N ARG A 478 2.02 18.28 20.24
CA ARG A 478 3.42 18.06 19.84
C ARG A 478 3.45 17.43 18.45
N PHE A 479 4.25 18.00 17.56
CA PHE A 479 4.53 17.46 16.22
C PHE A 479 6.03 17.13 16.13
N ASN A 480 6.38 16.19 15.25
CA ASN A 480 7.79 15.96 14.95
C ASN A 480 8.30 17.12 14.08
N ASN A 481 9.47 17.63 14.43
CA ASN A 481 10.18 18.62 13.64
C ASN A 481 11.28 17.88 12.89
N THR A 482 10.91 17.11 11.86
CA THR A 482 11.93 16.76 10.87
C THR A 482 12.10 17.97 9.98
N VAL A 483 13.21 18.68 10.19
CA VAL A 483 13.82 19.49 9.15
C VAL A 483 13.87 18.59 7.92
N SER A 484 13.11 18.94 6.88
CA SER A 484 13.35 18.41 5.54
C SER A 484 14.84 18.59 5.32
N ALA A 485 15.61 17.52 5.19
CA ALA A 485 17.01 17.62 4.83
C ALA A 485 17.06 18.24 3.44
N ASP A 486 17.08 19.57 3.40
CA ASP A 486 17.42 20.35 2.24
C ASP A 486 18.91 20.09 2.03
N PRO A 487 19.33 19.46 0.91
CA PRO A 487 20.74 19.16 0.67
C PRO A 487 21.63 20.42 0.55
N GLN A 488 21.06 21.62 0.71
CA GLN A 488 21.74 22.89 0.47
C GLN A 488 21.69 23.90 1.63
N GLN A 489 21.21 23.56 2.83
CA GLN A 489 21.28 24.49 3.97
C GLN A 489 21.73 23.82 5.26
N ASP A 490 23.05 23.73 5.44
CA ASP A 490 23.69 23.94 6.75
C ASP A 490 25.14 24.41 6.53
N PRO A 491 25.52 25.58 7.06
CA PRO A 491 26.73 25.60 7.84
C PRO A 491 26.51 26.26 9.20
N GLY A 492 26.38 25.40 10.21
CA GLY A 492 26.69 25.71 11.60
C GLY A 492 25.55 26.34 12.37
N ASP A 493 24.97 25.58 13.30
CA ASP A 493 24.87 26.05 14.68
C ASP A 493 24.55 24.90 15.66
N ASP A 494 25.05 25.09 16.87
CA ASP A 494 25.25 24.16 17.97
C ASP A 494 24.09 23.21 18.34
N TYR A 495 24.43 21.92 18.47
CA TYR A 495 23.60 20.93 19.17
C TYR A 495 23.62 21.17 20.69
N HIS A 496 22.56 21.79 21.20
CA HIS A 496 22.21 21.67 22.62
C HIS A 496 21.77 20.23 22.93
N LEU A 497 22.69 19.49 23.57
CA LEU A 497 22.45 18.20 24.21
C LEU A 497 21.36 18.31 25.29
N VAL A 498 20.36 17.42 25.22
CA VAL A 498 19.40 17.18 26.30
C VAL A 498 20.10 16.36 27.41
N PRO A 499 20.01 16.74 28.70
CA PRO A 499 20.71 16.08 29.79
C PRO A 499 19.91 14.86 30.30
N GLY A 500 20.58 13.73 30.54
CA GLY A 500 19.89 12.57 31.07
C GLY A 500 20.69 11.29 31.30
N VAL A 501 21.89 11.34 31.91
CA VAL A 501 22.45 10.18 32.65
C VAL A 501 23.19 10.67 33.88
N ARG A 502 22.73 10.23 35.06
CA ARG A 502 23.32 10.48 36.38
C ARG A 502 24.64 9.74 36.57
N ASN A 503 25.60 10.45 37.18
CA ASN A 503 26.56 10.04 38.21
C ASN A 503 27.33 8.72 38.03
N TYR A 504 28.65 8.84 37.87
CA TYR A 504 29.60 8.27 38.85
C TYR A 504 30.74 9.27 39.08
N ARG A 505 31.02 9.52 40.37
CA ARG A 505 32.09 10.35 40.93
C ARG A 505 33.22 9.43 41.42
N LEU A 506 34.44 9.99 41.44
CA LEU A 506 35.67 9.55 42.14
C LEU A 506 36.40 8.37 41.45
N ALA A 507 37.71 8.40 41.23
CA ALA A 507 38.80 9.27 41.64
C ALA A 507 39.87 9.31 40.54
#